data_AF-A0A1G6Z0T4-F1
#
_entry.id   AF-A0A1G6Z0T4-F1
#
_cell.length_a   1.000
_cell.length_b   1.000
_cell.length_c   1.000
_cell.angle_alpha   90.00
_cell.angle_beta   90.00
_cell.angle_gamma   90.00
#
_symmetry.space_group_name_H-M   'P 1'
#
loop_
_entity.id
_entity.type
_entity.pdbx_description
1 polymer ?
#
loop_
_entity_poly.entity_id
_entity_poly.type
_entity_poly.pdbx_seq_one_letter_code
_entity_poly.pdbx_strand_id
1 'polypeptide(L)'
;MFGIDVDRRLFYEGSPSLYGFGVWPSPFASVATLISQEGDWDAIPSGTPDLAWAKLIFREDAFDPVTRVRRGRLYQRFDTQPAAWHVQRHPAAPLETGGVDLSGLFVKNLYTYAPWFGPGDVARGHSPALFALGVRESYTLWTLLSVERLSTGENLVTLRARSSLGAMPDLDDAAIPAAGVDDIHRQLDRVSDAEHRQGPEAIIDACRYAAPAAIGLWLADRDGDAQFRAVDLNEHIKHLERGAKPMALLINAAKIIARLHARLKPNEEFSRGARRLTEADAEAALASMGLILRELGWARA
;
A
#
# COMPACT_ATOMS: atom_id res chain seq x y z
N MET A 1 -16.94 13.64 -14.45
CA MET A 1 -16.12 14.86 -14.26
C MET A 1 -16.20 15.28 -12.81
N PHE A 2 -15.14 15.86 -12.28
CA PHE A 2 -15.04 16.33 -10.90
C PHE A 2 -14.63 17.80 -10.88
N GLY A 3 -15.38 18.63 -10.16
CA GLY A 3 -15.17 20.07 -10.06
C GLY A 3 -14.92 20.49 -8.62
N ILE A 4 -13.97 21.40 -8.40
CA ILE A 4 -13.64 21.93 -7.07
C ILE A 4 -13.73 23.45 -7.11
N ASP A 5 -14.58 24.02 -6.24
CA ASP A 5 -14.63 25.43 -5.92
C ASP A 5 -13.71 25.67 -4.72
N VAL A 6 -12.51 26.17 -4.97
CA VAL A 6 -11.47 26.33 -3.92
C VAL A 6 -11.80 27.42 -2.92
N ASP A 7 -12.48 28.47 -3.37
CA ASP A 7 -12.81 29.63 -2.55
C ASP A 7 -13.87 29.25 -1.52
N ARG A 8 -14.85 28.44 -1.93
CA ARG A 8 -15.95 27.99 -1.06
C ARG A 8 -15.75 26.60 -0.50
N ARG A 9 -14.69 25.89 -0.92
CA ARG A 9 -14.38 24.49 -0.56
C ARG A 9 -15.55 23.55 -0.86
N LEU A 10 -16.21 23.78 -2.00
CA LEU A 10 -17.36 22.99 -2.47
C LEU A 10 -16.94 22.06 -3.60
N PHE A 11 -17.63 20.93 -3.71
CA PHE A 11 -17.29 19.88 -4.65
C PHE A 11 -18.47 19.59 -5.57
N TYR A 12 -18.16 19.28 -6.83
CA TYR A 12 -19.15 19.06 -7.86
C TYR A 12 -18.81 17.80 -8.65
N GLU A 13 -19.84 17.10 -9.08
CA GLU A 13 -19.75 15.99 -10.04
C GLU A 13 -20.60 16.31 -11.25
N GLY A 14 -20.20 15.78 -12.40
CA GLY A 14 -20.96 16.02 -13.62
C GLY A 14 -20.46 15.28 -14.85
N SER A 15 -21.03 15.69 -15.97
CA SER A 15 -20.77 15.13 -17.29
C SER A 15 -19.60 15.83 -18.00
N PRO A 16 -19.04 15.24 -19.08
CA PRO A 16 -18.03 15.88 -19.92
C PRO A 16 -18.43 17.25 -20.48
N SER A 17 -19.74 17.52 -20.61
CA SER A 17 -20.28 18.81 -21.04
C SER A 17 -20.25 19.89 -19.95
N LEU A 18 -19.64 19.62 -18.79
CA LEU A 18 -19.52 20.52 -17.63
C LEU A 18 -20.87 20.91 -16.99
N TYR A 19 -21.89 20.09 -17.20
CA TYR A 19 -23.14 20.12 -16.45
C TYR A 19 -23.05 19.19 -15.26
N GLY A 20 -23.42 19.67 -14.08
CA GLY A 20 -23.23 18.92 -12.84
C GLY A 20 -24.12 19.31 -11.67
N PHE A 21 -23.81 18.72 -10.52
CA PHE A 21 -24.51 18.92 -9.26
C PHE A 21 -23.50 18.98 -8.10
N GLY A 22 -23.88 19.65 -7.01
CA GLY A 22 -23.07 19.71 -5.81
C GLY A 22 -23.04 18.37 -5.08
N VAL A 23 -21.85 17.94 -4.66
CA VAL A 23 -21.65 16.70 -3.90
C VAL A 23 -21.72 17.02 -2.42
N TRP A 24 -22.60 16.32 -1.70
CA TRP A 24 -22.75 16.48 -0.26
C TRP A 24 -23.00 15.13 0.44
N PRO A 25 -22.32 14.82 1.57
CA PRO A 25 -21.26 15.61 2.22
C PRO A 25 -20.01 15.81 1.35
N SER A 26 -19.21 16.84 1.64
CA SER A 26 -17.95 17.08 0.92
C SER A 26 -17.06 15.85 0.99
N PRO A 27 -16.62 15.29 -0.15
CA PRO A 27 -15.77 14.11 -0.16
C PRO A 27 -14.36 14.43 0.35
N PHE A 28 -13.64 13.40 0.82
CA PHE A 28 -12.20 13.50 0.99
C PHE A 28 -11.52 13.43 -0.38
N ALA A 29 -10.75 14.47 -0.71
CA ALA A 29 -9.96 14.52 -1.93
C ALA A 29 -8.49 14.77 -1.56
N SER A 30 -7.59 14.07 -2.23
CA SER A 30 -6.15 14.20 -2.05
C SER A 30 -5.46 14.31 -3.40
N VAL A 31 -4.39 15.09 -3.48
CA VAL A 31 -3.50 15.05 -4.64
C VAL A 31 -2.90 13.65 -4.73
N ALA A 32 -2.91 13.08 -5.91
CA ALA A 32 -2.32 11.78 -6.20
C ALA A 32 -1.12 11.95 -7.14
N THR A 33 -0.10 11.15 -6.95
CA THR A 33 1.02 11.00 -7.88
C THR A 33 1.24 9.51 -8.12
N LEU A 34 1.16 9.09 -9.39
CA LEU A 34 1.52 7.74 -9.78
C LEU A 34 3.04 7.62 -9.77
N ILE A 35 3.57 6.63 -9.06
CA ILE A 35 4.99 6.31 -8.97
C ILE A 35 5.21 5.00 -9.73
N SER A 36 5.87 5.08 -10.88
CA SER A 36 6.24 3.94 -11.74
C SER A 36 7.75 3.81 -11.92
N GLN A 37 8.50 4.89 -11.76
CA GLN A 37 9.96 4.95 -11.85
C GLN A 37 10.54 5.93 -10.81
N GLU A 38 11.86 5.85 -10.60
CA GLU A 38 12.55 6.66 -9.58
C GLU A 38 12.40 8.18 -9.80
N GLY A 39 12.34 8.64 -11.06
CA GLY A 39 12.11 10.06 -11.37
C GLY A 39 10.71 10.59 -10.99
N ASP A 40 9.74 9.71 -10.72
CA ASP A 40 8.37 10.16 -10.40
C ASP A 40 8.25 10.70 -8.97
N TRP A 41 9.19 10.38 -8.08
CA TRP A 41 9.23 10.94 -6.73
C TRP A 41 9.36 12.46 -6.73
N ASP A 42 10.09 13.00 -7.71
CA ASP A 42 10.25 14.44 -7.89
C ASP A 42 8.97 15.12 -8.43
N ALA A 43 8.01 14.35 -8.93
CA ALA A 43 6.72 14.85 -9.39
C ALA A 43 5.72 15.07 -8.25
N ILE A 44 6.01 14.58 -7.02
CA ILE A 44 5.17 14.84 -5.85
C ILE A 44 5.22 16.35 -5.55
N PRO A 45 4.07 17.06 -5.59
CA PRO A 45 4.04 18.50 -5.36
C PRO A 45 4.57 18.87 -3.98
N SER A 46 5.32 19.97 -3.89
CA SER A 46 5.82 20.51 -2.61
C SER A 46 4.96 21.69 -2.16
N GLY A 47 4.87 21.90 -0.85
CA GLY A 47 4.15 23.02 -0.24
C GLY A 47 2.63 22.89 -0.30
N THR A 48 1.92 24.02 -0.31
CA THR A 48 0.47 24.03 -0.51
C THR A 48 0.20 23.69 -1.98
N PRO A 49 -0.44 22.55 -2.28
CA PRO A 49 -0.64 22.15 -3.66
C PRO A 49 -1.63 23.12 -4.29
N ASP A 50 -1.17 23.86 -5.28
CA ASP A 50 -2.08 24.58 -6.17
C ASP A 50 -2.83 23.53 -6.99
N LEU A 51 -4.13 23.41 -6.72
CA LEU A 51 -5.01 22.47 -7.40
C LEU A 51 -5.02 22.72 -8.92
N ALA A 52 -4.75 23.94 -9.38
CA ALA A 52 -4.55 24.24 -10.82
C ALA A 52 -3.48 23.36 -11.48
N TRP A 53 -2.49 22.90 -10.72
CA TRP A 53 -1.34 22.14 -11.20
C TRP A 53 -1.31 20.69 -10.73
N ALA A 54 -2.20 20.30 -9.82
CA ALA A 54 -2.36 18.90 -9.43
C ALA A 54 -2.73 18.06 -10.66
N LYS A 55 -1.86 17.14 -11.07
CA LYS A 55 -2.07 16.31 -12.27
C LYS A 55 -3.15 15.26 -12.06
N LEU A 56 -3.19 14.68 -10.85
CA LEU A 56 -4.16 13.67 -10.45
C LEU A 56 -4.75 14.02 -9.09
N ILE A 57 -6.03 13.71 -8.92
CA ILE A 57 -6.77 13.80 -7.66
C ILE A 57 -7.37 12.43 -7.38
N PHE A 58 -7.14 11.92 -6.18
CA PHE A 58 -7.87 10.79 -5.62
C PHE A 58 -9.03 11.30 -4.78
N ARG A 59 -10.25 10.97 -5.19
CA ARG A 59 -11.47 11.23 -4.44
C ARG A 59 -11.89 9.93 -3.75
N GLU A 60 -11.92 9.95 -2.44
CA GLU A 60 -12.25 8.79 -1.63
C GLU A 60 -13.77 8.58 -1.57
N ASP A 61 -14.18 7.33 -1.72
CA ASP A 61 -15.55 6.88 -1.54
C ASP A 61 -15.71 6.10 -0.23
N ALA A 62 -14.67 5.35 0.19
CA ALA A 62 -14.66 4.66 1.48
C ALA A 62 -13.23 4.41 1.99
N PHE A 63 -13.09 4.36 3.33
CA PHE A 63 -11.87 3.94 4.00
C PHE A 63 -12.18 2.91 5.08
N ASP A 64 -11.48 1.77 5.03
CA ASP A 64 -11.48 0.78 6.09
C ASP A 64 -10.20 0.93 6.92
N PRO A 65 -10.31 1.42 8.18
CA PRO A 65 -9.15 1.63 9.04
C PRO A 65 -8.52 0.32 9.54
N VAL A 66 -9.26 -0.80 9.55
CA VAL A 66 -8.76 -2.10 10.02
C VAL A 66 -7.87 -2.71 8.95
N THR A 67 -8.36 -2.78 7.71
CA THR A 67 -7.59 -3.35 6.59
C THR A 67 -6.65 -2.33 5.94
N ARG A 68 -6.74 -1.05 6.33
CA ARG A 68 -6.02 0.09 5.76
C ARG A 68 -6.20 0.16 4.23
N VAL A 69 -7.45 -0.06 3.81
CA VAL A 69 -7.86 -0.02 2.40
C VAL A 69 -8.67 1.24 2.14
N ARG A 70 -8.33 1.95 1.06
CA ARG A 70 -9.12 3.05 0.51
C ARG A 70 -9.77 2.59 -0.79
N ARG A 71 -11.04 2.94 -0.99
CA ARG A 71 -11.75 2.81 -2.27
C ARG A 71 -12.11 4.20 -2.74
N GLY A 72 -11.90 4.47 -4.02
CA GLY A 72 -12.22 5.79 -4.57
C GLY A 72 -12.01 5.87 -6.07
N ARG A 73 -12.05 7.08 -6.59
CA ARG A 73 -11.93 7.38 -8.02
C ARG A 73 -10.76 8.32 -8.25
N LEU A 74 -10.02 8.08 -9.33
CA LEU A 74 -8.94 8.95 -9.76
C LEU A 74 -9.43 9.87 -10.88
N TYR A 75 -9.05 11.13 -10.78
CA TYR A 75 -9.35 12.14 -11.79
C TYR A 75 -8.06 12.83 -12.23
N GLN A 76 -7.90 13.01 -13.53
CA GLN A 76 -6.80 13.75 -14.13
C GLN A 76 -7.19 15.18 -14.43
N ARG A 77 -6.22 16.08 -14.35
CA ARG A 77 -6.43 17.50 -14.65
C ARG A 77 -7.04 17.67 -16.03
N PHE A 78 -8.09 18.48 -16.13
CA PHE A 78 -8.67 18.91 -17.39
C PHE A 78 -7.82 20.00 -18.03
N ASP A 79 -7.78 20.06 -19.37
CA ASP A 79 -6.87 20.95 -20.11
C ASP A 79 -7.13 22.43 -19.82
N THR A 80 -8.40 22.82 -19.69
CA THR A 80 -8.80 24.19 -19.36
C THR A 80 -9.01 24.35 -17.85
N GLN A 81 -8.27 25.27 -17.24
CA GLN A 81 -8.38 25.58 -15.81
C GLN A 81 -8.43 27.09 -15.53
N PRO A 82 -9.34 27.54 -14.64
CA PRO A 82 -10.59 26.87 -14.27
C PRO A 82 -11.51 26.75 -15.50
N ALA A 83 -12.48 25.83 -15.46
CA ALA A 83 -13.47 25.70 -16.53
C ALA A 83 -14.84 26.24 -16.07
N ALA A 84 -15.63 26.76 -17.01
CA ALA A 84 -16.99 27.23 -16.74
C ALA A 84 -17.97 26.04 -16.73
N TRP A 85 -18.58 25.79 -15.57
CA TRP A 85 -19.56 24.74 -15.33
C TRP A 85 -20.96 25.32 -15.15
N HIS A 86 -21.95 24.51 -15.52
CA HIS A 86 -23.37 24.76 -15.32
C HIS A 86 -23.89 23.78 -14.27
N VAL A 87 -24.08 24.25 -13.05
CA VAL A 87 -24.37 23.38 -11.90
C VAL A 87 -25.67 23.72 -11.21
N GLN A 88 -26.31 22.69 -10.65
CA GLN A 88 -27.37 22.91 -9.68
C GLN A 88 -26.83 23.64 -8.45
N ARG A 89 -27.71 24.34 -7.73
CA ARG A 89 -27.38 24.97 -6.44
C ARG A 89 -26.75 23.93 -5.50
N HIS A 90 -25.64 24.27 -4.88
CA HIS A 90 -24.94 23.32 -4.01
C HIS A 90 -25.75 23.06 -2.73
N PRO A 91 -25.96 21.81 -2.30
CA PRO A 91 -26.76 21.50 -1.09
C PRO A 91 -26.25 22.19 0.18
N ALA A 92 -24.93 22.33 0.32
CA ALA A 92 -24.29 23.01 1.45
C ALA A 92 -24.32 24.55 1.41
N ALA A 93 -24.78 25.15 0.30
CA ALA A 93 -24.81 26.60 0.13
C ALA A 93 -26.21 27.05 -0.32
N PRO A 94 -27.25 26.86 0.51
CA PRO A 94 -28.63 27.15 0.12
C PRO A 94 -28.87 28.63 -0.16
N LEU A 95 -28.08 29.52 0.44
CA LEU A 95 -28.15 30.98 0.25
C LEU A 95 -27.19 31.49 -0.84
N GLU A 96 -26.61 30.60 -1.62
CA GLU A 96 -25.71 30.96 -2.72
C GLU A 96 -26.40 31.94 -3.70
N THR A 97 -25.68 33.03 -3.98
CA THR A 97 -26.01 34.01 -5.00
C THR A 97 -24.96 33.92 -6.12
N GLY A 98 -25.38 34.20 -7.35
CA GLY A 98 -24.52 34.07 -8.52
C GLY A 98 -25.30 34.18 -9.83
N GLY A 99 -24.56 34.25 -10.94
CA GLY A 99 -25.15 34.22 -12.28
C GLY A 99 -25.75 32.85 -12.57
N VAL A 100 -26.98 32.86 -13.09
CA VAL A 100 -27.65 31.66 -13.61
C VAL A 100 -27.79 31.76 -15.12
N ASP A 101 -27.73 30.63 -15.81
CA ASP A 101 -28.01 30.55 -17.23
C ASP A 101 -29.52 30.56 -17.52
N LEU A 102 -29.88 30.50 -18.81
CA LEU A 102 -31.27 30.47 -19.26
C LEU A 102 -32.05 29.23 -18.78
N SER A 103 -31.35 28.17 -18.36
CA SER A 103 -31.93 26.95 -17.80
C SER A 103 -32.06 27.00 -16.27
N GLY A 104 -31.66 28.12 -15.64
CA GLY A 104 -31.70 28.31 -14.19
C GLY A 104 -30.57 27.62 -13.44
N LEU A 105 -29.53 27.11 -14.14
CA LEU A 105 -28.35 26.52 -13.52
C LEU A 105 -27.32 27.62 -13.20
N PHE A 106 -26.59 27.46 -12.10
CA PHE A 106 -25.52 28.37 -11.74
C PHE A 106 -24.31 28.20 -12.65
N VAL A 107 -23.76 29.32 -13.11
CA VAL A 107 -22.51 29.32 -13.88
C VAL A 107 -21.33 29.55 -12.93
N LYS A 108 -20.39 28.60 -12.88
CA LYS A 108 -19.24 28.62 -11.97
C LYS A 108 -17.93 28.32 -12.67
N ASN A 109 -16.86 29.01 -12.28
CA ASN A 109 -15.50 28.64 -12.67
C ASN A 109 -14.93 27.65 -11.65
N LEU A 110 -14.75 26.39 -12.05
CA LEU A 110 -14.30 25.31 -11.18
C LEU A 110 -12.97 24.73 -11.64
N TYR A 111 -12.13 24.34 -10.69
CA TYR A 111 -10.98 23.48 -10.99
C TYR A 111 -11.49 22.11 -11.40
N THR A 112 -11.17 21.70 -12.61
CA THR A 112 -11.89 20.64 -13.32
C THR A 112 -11.03 19.43 -13.56
N TYR A 113 -11.54 18.24 -13.29
CA TYR A 113 -10.81 17.00 -13.49
C TYR A 113 -11.67 15.98 -14.23
N ALA A 114 -11.07 15.35 -15.23
CA ALA A 114 -11.67 14.27 -16.01
C ALA A 114 -11.40 12.92 -15.35
N PRO A 115 -12.29 11.92 -15.48
CA PRO A 115 -12.00 10.57 -14.98
C PRO A 115 -10.67 10.04 -15.53
N TRP A 116 -9.84 9.50 -14.65
CA TRP A 116 -8.59 8.86 -15.05
C TRP A 116 -8.79 7.36 -15.25
N PHE A 117 -8.33 6.86 -16.39
CA PHE A 117 -8.44 5.44 -16.74
C PHE A 117 -7.13 4.67 -16.64
N GLY A 118 -6.03 5.38 -16.42
CA GLY A 118 -4.68 4.85 -16.30
C GLY A 118 -4.08 4.30 -17.58
N PRO A 119 -2.76 4.00 -17.55
CA PRO A 119 -2.10 3.25 -18.61
C PRO A 119 -2.79 1.90 -18.80
N GLY A 120 -2.79 1.37 -20.03
CA GLY A 120 -3.47 0.11 -20.37
C GLY A 120 -3.02 -1.08 -19.51
N ASP A 121 -1.80 -1.08 -18.98
CA ASP A 121 -1.27 -2.16 -18.15
C ASP A 121 -1.68 -2.03 -16.67
N VAL A 122 -1.78 -0.79 -16.16
CA VAL A 122 -2.33 -0.47 -14.84
C VAL A 122 -3.84 -0.77 -14.81
N ALA A 123 -4.54 -0.40 -15.89
CA ALA A 123 -5.97 -0.69 -16.06
C ALA A 123 -6.25 -2.20 -16.18
N ARG A 124 -5.28 -2.99 -16.63
CA ARG A 124 -5.37 -4.45 -16.75
C ARG A 124 -4.77 -5.22 -15.57
N GLY A 125 -4.25 -4.54 -14.55
CA GLY A 125 -3.74 -5.16 -13.32
C GLY A 125 -2.45 -5.96 -13.48
N HIS A 126 -1.66 -5.72 -14.53
CA HIS A 126 -0.44 -6.49 -14.81
C HIS A 126 0.79 -6.04 -14.00
N SER A 127 0.75 -4.85 -13.39
CA SER A 127 1.85 -4.31 -12.59
C SER A 127 1.29 -3.61 -11.35
N PRO A 128 1.88 -3.83 -10.15
CA PRO A 128 1.44 -3.16 -8.93
C PRO A 128 1.77 -1.67 -9.03
N ALA A 129 0.78 -0.86 -9.39
CA ALA A 129 0.93 0.59 -9.45
C ALA A 129 0.98 1.19 -8.04
N LEU A 130 1.96 2.06 -7.79
CA LEU A 130 2.12 2.77 -6.52
C LEU A 130 1.61 4.20 -6.63
N PHE A 131 0.87 4.66 -5.63
CA PHE A 131 0.39 6.03 -5.53
C PHE A 131 0.91 6.69 -4.27
N ALA A 132 1.46 7.89 -4.43
CA ALA A 132 1.65 8.82 -3.32
C ALA A 132 0.41 9.71 -3.22
N LEU A 133 -0.28 9.68 -2.08
CA LEU A 133 -1.42 10.55 -1.77
C LEU A 133 -0.99 11.65 -0.81
N GLY A 134 -1.05 12.90 -1.26
CA GLY A 134 -0.64 14.09 -0.51
C GLY A 134 0.40 14.94 -1.24
N VAL A 135 1.19 15.67 -0.45
CA VAL A 135 2.30 16.52 -0.90
C VAL A 135 3.62 16.04 -0.30
N ARG A 136 4.76 16.54 -0.79
CA ARG A 136 6.11 16.07 -0.46
C ARG A 136 6.38 16.07 1.05
N GLU A 137 5.81 17.04 1.77
CA GLU A 137 5.95 17.19 3.21
C GLU A 137 5.08 16.21 4.02
N SER A 138 4.02 15.66 3.42
CA SER A 138 3.03 14.86 4.14
C SER A 138 2.24 13.90 3.22
N TYR A 139 2.94 13.06 2.46
CA TYR A 139 2.30 12.03 1.63
C TYR A 139 2.23 10.68 2.35
N THR A 140 1.32 9.83 1.88
CA THR A 140 1.23 8.42 2.26
C THR A 140 1.29 7.55 1.01
N LEU A 141 1.80 6.32 1.15
CA LEU A 141 2.02 5.41 0.04
C LEU A 141 0.96 4.33 -0.04
N TRP A 142 0.46 4.08 -1.24
CA TRP A 142 -0.68 3.23 -1.49
C TRP A 142 -0.47 2.36 -2.73
N THR A 143 -0.55 1.05 -2.57
CA THR A 143 -0.50 0.10 -3.68
C THR A 143 -1.89 -0.10 -4.27
N LEU A 144 -2.00 -0.04 -5.59
CA LEU A 144 -3.21 -0.40 -6.32
C LEU A 144 -3.43 -1.91 -6.28
N LEU A 145 -4.55 -2.34 -5.69
CA LEU A 145 -4.95 -3.75 -5.63
C LEU A 145 -5.87 -4.15 -6.78
N SER A 146 -6.85 -3.31 -7.11
CA SER A 146 -7.86 -3.62 -8.12
C SER A 146 -8.46 -2.37 -8.74
N VAL A 147 -8.99 -2.55 -9.95
CA VAL A 147 -9.73 -1.55 -10.70
C VAL A 147 -11.05 -2.17 -11.15
N GLU A 148 -12.16 -1.51 -10.84
CA GLU A 148 -13.52 -1.90 -11.24
C GLU A 148 -14.15 -0.79 -12.09
N ARG A 149 -14.73 -1.14 -13.23
CA ARG A 149 -15.44 -0.18 -14.08
C ARG A 149 -16.86 0.00 -13.55
N LEU A 150 -17.20 1.22 -13.15
CA LEU A 150 -18.56 1.56 -12.70
C LEU A 150 -19.50 1.76 -13.88
N SER A 151 -20.81 1.64 -13.61
CA SER A 151 -21.86 1.96 -14.59
C SER A 151 -21.86 3.41 -15.05
N THR A 152 -21.25 4.31 -14.25
CA THR A 152 -21.01 5.72 -14.61
C THR A 152 -19.88 5.89 -15.64
N GLY A 153 -19.18 4.82 -15.99
CA GLY A 153 -18.03 4.82 -16.89
C GLY A 153 -16.71 5.15 -16.19
N GLU A 154 -16.72 5.54 -14.91
CA GLU A 154 -15.53 5.83 -14.10
C GLU A 154 -14.87 4.55 -13.58
N ASN A 155 -13.57 4.61 -13.25
CA ASN A 155 -12.86 3.52 -12.58
C ASN A 155 -12.93 3.71 -11.07
N LEU A 156 -13.50 2.74 -10.35
CA LEU A 156 -13.32 2.58 -8.92
C LEU A 156 -12.01 1.83 -8.65
N VAL A 157 -11.10 2.46 -7.93
CA VAL A 157 -9.81 1.87 -7.55
C VAL A 157 -9.84 1.45 -6.09
N THR A 158 -9.18 0.32 -5.79
CA THR A 158 -8.92 -0.14 -4.43
C THR A 158 -7.44 -0.03 -4.14
N LEU A 159 -7.11 0.74 -3.10
CA LEU A 159 -5.76 1.07 -2.68
C LEU A 159 -5.49 0.49 -1.30
N ARG A 160 -4.33 -0.13 -1.07
CA ARG A 160 -3.87 -0.59 0.25
C ARG A 160 -2.70 0.24 0.72
N ALA A 161 -2.73 0.68 1.97
CA ALA A 161 -1.62 1.41 2.56
C ALA A 161 -0.37 0.52 2.56
N ARG A 162 0.77 1.05 2.11
CA ARG A 162 2.07 0.45 2.42
C ARG A 162 2.38 0.77 3.88
N SER A 163 2.69 -0.25 4.68
CA SER A 163 3.27 0.04 5.99
C SER A 163 4.63 0.71 5.76
N SER A 164 4.91 1.78 6.49
CA SER A 164 6.24 2.42 6.51
C SER A 164 7.24 1.63 7.37
N LEU A 165 6.83 0.48 7.93
CA LEU A 165 7.61 -0.34 8.85
C LEU A 165 7.51 -1.81 8.43
N GLY A 166 8.67 -2.41 8.10
CA GLY A 166 8.80 -3.84 7.84
C GLY A 166 8.69 -4.29 6.38
N ALA A 167 9.20 -3.52 5.40
CA ALA A 167 9.30 -4.03 4.03
C ALA A 167 10.38 -5.13 3.91
N MET A 168 10.09 -6.17 3.13
CA MET A 168 11.08 -7.17 2.73
C MET A 168 12.20 -6.50 1.89
N PRO A 169 13.48 -6.77 2.18
CA PRO A 169 14.58 -6.23 1.39
C PRO A 169 14.69 -6.94 0.03
N ASP A 170 15.23 -6.23 -0.97
CA ASP A 170 15.63 -6.85 -2.23
C ASP A 170 16.78 -7.84 -2.00
N LEU A 171 16.75 -8.96 -2.71
CA LEU A 171 17.77 -10.00 -2.60
C LEU A 171 18.99 -9.74 -3.47
N ASP A 172 20.16 -10.11 -2.94
CA ASP A 172 21.37 -10.33 -3.71
C ASP A 172 21.52 -11.82 -4.02
N ASP A 173 21.05 -12.24 -5.20
CA ASP A 173 21.13 -13.64 -5.64
C ASP A 173 22.56 -14.20 -5.64
N ALA A 174 23.57 -13.34 -5.80
CA ALA A 174 24.97 -13.76 -5.78
C ALA A 174 25.45 -14.18 -4.38
N ALA A 175 24.78 -13.71 -3.32
CA ALA A 175 25.09 -14.04 -1.93
C ALA A 175 24.37 -15.29 -1.42
N ILE A 176 23.37 -15.80 -2.17
CA ILE A 176 22.59 -16.98 -1.80
C ILE A 176 23.25 -18.24 -2.37
N PRO A 177 23.41 -19.33 -1.59
CA PRO A 177 23.94 -20.59 -2.10
C PRO A 177 23.13 -21.12 -3.29
N ALA A 178 23.82 -21.38 -4.42
CA ALA A 178 23.19 -21.77 -5.69
C ALA A 178 22.29 -23.02 -5.57
N ALA A 179 22.60 -23.93 -4.64
CA ALA A 179 21.83 -25.15 -4.39
C ALA A 179 20.45 -24.92 -3.74
N GLY A 180 20.08 -23.68 -3.41
CA GLY A 180 18.81 -23.36 -2.75
C GLY A 180 18.15 -22.05 -3.16
N VAL A 181 18.71 -21.29 -4.11
CA VAL A 181 18.21 -19.96 -4.49
C VAL A 181 16.74 -19.98 -4.94
N ASP A 182 16.33 -20.94 -5.78
CA ASP A 182 14.94 -21.06 -6.25
C ASP A 182 13.95 -21.38 -5.13
N ASP A 183 14.38 -22.16 -4.12
CA ASP A 183 13.55 -22.45 -2.95
C ASP A 183 13.38 -21.20 -2.08
N ILE A 184 14.45 -20.41 -1.88
CA ILE A 184 14.37 -19.15 -1.15
C ILE A 184 13.43 -18.17 -1.85
N HIS A 185 13.56 -17.96 -3.17
CA HIS A 185 12.63 -17.14 -3.94
C HIS A 185 11.19 -17.58 -3.76
N ARG A 186 10.91 -18.88 -3.91
CA ARG A 186 9.57 -19.42 -3.69
C ARG A 186 9.03 -19.16 -2.28
N GLN A 187 9.86 -19.23 -1.24
CA GLN A 187 9.40 -18.94 0.13
C GLN A 187 9.15 -17.44 0.32
N LEU A 188 9.99 -16.57 -0.24
CA LEU A 188 9.81 -15.12 -0.13
C LEU A 188 8.63 -14.61 -0.96
N ASP A 189 8.37 -15.21 -2.11
CA ASP A 189 7.16 -14.95 -2.90
C ASP A 189 5.90 -15.23 -2.09
N ARG A 190 5.89 -16.30 -1.26
CA ARG A 190 4.77 -16.57 -0.35
C ARG A 190 4.61 -15.51 0.74
N VAL A 191 5.72 -15.00 1.27
CA VAL A 191 5.69 -13.89 2.24
C VAL A 191 5.12 -12.63 1.58
N SER A 192 5.58 -12.32 0.37
CA SER A 192 5.08 -11.21 -0.43
C SER A 192 3.59 -11.38 -0.76
N ASP A 193 3.17 -12.55 -1.23
CA ASP A 193 1.76 -12.83 -1.51
C ASP A 193 0.87 -12.70 -0.28
N ALA A 194 1.35 -13.17 0.89
CA ALA A 194 0.65 -13.03 2.16
C ALA A 194 0.53 -11.55 2.57
N GLU A 195 1.61 -10.77 2.45
CA GLU A 195 1.62 -9.32 2.68
C GLU A 195 0.58 -8.61 1.78
N HIS A 196 0.57 -8.92 0.48
CA HIS A 196 -0.27 -8.23 -0.48
C HIS A 196 -1.76 -8.59 -0.38
N ARG A 197 -2.09 -9.85 -0.02
CA ARG A 197 -3.44 -10.40 -0.22
C ARG A 197 -4.10 -10.99 1.02
N GLN A 198 -3.40 -11.12 2.14
CA GLN A 198 -3.90 -11.88 3.30
C GLN A 198 -3.90 -11.06 4.60
N GLY A 199 -4.40 -11.69 5.68
CA GLY A 199 -4.45 -11.12 7.03
C GLY A 199 -3.20 -11.42 7.87
N PRO A 200 -3.11 -10.89 9.10
CA PRO A 200 -1.89 -10.91 9.91
C PRO A 200 -1.41 -12.32 10.24
N GLU A 201 -2.34 -13.26 10.41
CA GLU A 201 -2.04 -14.66 10.70
C GLU A 201 -1.26 -15.34 9.58
N ALA A 202 -1.66 -15.10 8.33
CA ALA A 202 -1.02 -15.68 7.16
C ALA A 202 0.37 -15.11 6.91
N ILE A 203 0.58 -13.81 7.18
CA ILE A 203 1.90 -13.18 7.08
C ILE A 203 2.87 -13.82 8.08
N ILE A 204 2.43 -13.98 9.33
CA ILE A 204 3.24 -14.59 10.40
C ILE A 204 3.58 -16.05 10.05
N ASP A 205 2.62 -16.79 9.51
CA ASP A 205 2.81 -18.18 9.07
C ASP A 205 3.80 -18.29 7.91
N ALA A 206 3.65 -17.44 6.88
CA ALA A 206 4.60 -17.36 5.77
C ALA A 206 6.03 -17.05 6.24
N CYS A 207 6.19 -16.08 7.14
CA CYS A 207 7.49 -15.78 7.77
C CYS A 207 8.05 -16.98 8.56
N ARG A 208 7.19 -17.76 9.23
CA ARG A 208 7.61 -18.95 9.99
C ARG A 208 8.13 -20.07 9.09
N TYR A 209 7.69 -20.14 7.84
CA TYR A 209 8.23 -21.07 6.84
C TYR A 209 9.48 -20.54 6.14
N ALA A 210 9.51 -19.25 5.82
CA ALA A 210 10.66 -18.64 5.13
C ALA A 210 11.92 -18.56 6.00
N ALA A 211 11.78 -18.21 7.29
CA ALA A 211 12.90 -18.08 8.21
C ALA A 211 13.76 -19.36 8.36
N PRO A 212 13.21 -20.55 8.66
CA PRO A 212 14.01 -21.78 8.75
C PRO A 212 14.56 -22.23 7.40
N ALA A 213 13.89 -21.94 6.27
CA ALA A 213 14.43 -22.23 4.95
C ALA A 213 15.71 -21.42 4.68
N ALA A 214 15.67 -20.11 4.97
CA ALA A 214 16.81 -19.22 4.82
C ALA A 214 17.97 -19.59 5.77
N ILE A 215 17.69 -19.68 7.07
CA ILE A 215 18.70 -20.00 8.09
C ILE A 215 19.29 -21.40 7.86
N GLY A 216 18.44 -22.38 7.52
CA GLY A 216 18.86 -23.76 7.27
C GLY A 216 19.74 -23.89 6.04
N LEU A 217 19.44 -23.19 4.95
CA LEU A 217 20.30 -23.15 3.77
C LEU A 217 21.64 -22.51 4.07
N TRP A 218 21.65 -21.38 4.78
CA TRP A 218 22.88 -20.69 5.17
C TRP A 218 23.77 -21.53 6.10
N LEU A 219 23.18 -22.18 7.12
CA LEU A 219 23.92 -23.08 8.01
C LEU A 219 24.46 -24.31 7.27
N ALA A 220 23.67 -24.91 6.37
CA ALA A 220 24.11 -26.04 5.58
C ALA A 220 25.31 -25.72 4.68
N ASP A 221 25.33 -24.52 4.09
CA ASP A 221 26.45 -24.04 3.29
C ASP A 221 27.69 -23.74 4.15
N ARG A 222 27.50 -23.01 5.26
CA ARG A 222 28.58 -22.60 6.17
C ARG A 222 29.26 -23.80 6.85
N ASP A 223 28.48 -24.76 7.33
CA ASP A 223 28.96 -25.87 8.17
C ASP A 223 29.13 -27.17 7.37
N GLY A 224 28.71 -27.21 6.10
CA GLY A 224 28.78 -28.40 5.24
C GLY A 224 27.83 -29.52 5.65
N ASP A 225 26.76 -29.20 6.40
CA ASP A 225 25.79 -30.18 6.90
C ASP A 225 24.38 -29.93 6.34
N ALA A 226 23.98 -30.76 5.37
CA ALA A 226 22.66 -30.68 4.75
C ALA A 226 21.50 -30.93 5.73
N GLN A 227 21.73 -31.51 6.92
CA GLN A 227 20.68 -31.74 7.91
C GLN A 227 20.05 -30.43 8.40
N PHE A 228 20.79 -29.31 8.36
CA PHE A 228 20.23 -28.00 8.71
C PHE A 228 19.05 -27.58 7.84
N ARG A 229 18.89 -28.15 6.63
CA ARG A 229 17.73 -27.86 5.76
C ARG A 229 16.44 -28.57 6.20
N ALA A 230 16.53 -29.57 7.07
CA ALA A 230 15.41 -30.41 7.47
C ALA A 230 14.88 -30.11 8.88
N VAL A 231 15.46 -29.14 9.58
CA VAL A 231 15.11 -28.82 10.97
C VAL A 231 14.23 -27.58 11.07
N ASP A 232 13.51 -27.49 12.19
CA ASP A 232 12.65 -26.38 12.53
C ASP A 232 13.42 -25.14 13.01
N LEU A 233 12.77 -23.97 12.91
CA LEU A 233 13.33 -22.68 13.34
C LEU A 233 13.84 -22.69 14.79
N ASN A 234 13.15 -23.38 15.70
CA ASN A 234 13.57 -23.48 17.09
C ASN A 234 14.88 -24.26 17.27
N GLU A 235 15.14 -25.25 16.42
CA GLU A 235 16.40 -25.99 16.44
C GLU A 235 17.54 -25.15 15.86
N HIS A 236 17.29 -24.37 14.80
CA HIS A 236 18.25 -23.36 14.32
C HIS A 236 18.60 -22.35 15.40
N ILE A 237 17.62 -21.81 16.11
CA ILE A 237 17.83 -20.87 17.23
C ILE A 237 18.76 -21.49 18.28
N LYS A 238 18.45 -22.71 18.75
CA LYS A 238 19.27 -23.41 19.75
C LYS A 238 20.69 -23.66 19.27
N HIS A 239 20.86 -24.00 17.99
CA HIS A 239 22.19 -24.21 17.41
C HIS A 239 23.00 -22.90 17.40
N LEU A 240 22.40 -21.81 16.92
CA LEU A 240 23.04 -20.49 16.85
C LEU A 240 23.40 -19.92 18.23
N GLU A 241 22.57 -20.18 19.25
CA GLU A 241 22.85 -19.78 20.64
C GLU A 241 24.08 -20.49 21.24
N ARG A 242 24.37 -21.72 20.82
CA ARG A 242 25.54 -22.47 21.27
C ARG A 242 26.83 -22.09 20.53
N GLY A 243 26.72 -21.30 19.46
CA GLY A 243 27.87 -20.89 18.65
C GLY A 243 28.84 -19.97 19.41
N ALA A 244 30.13 -20.03 19.05
CA ALA A 244 31.18 -19.23 19.67
C ALA A 244 31.01 -17.71 19.49
N LYS A 245 30.30 -17.29 18.43
CA LYS A 245 29.89 -15.90 18.18
C LYS A 245 28.37 -15.87 17.96
N PRO A 246 27.58 -15.58 19.00
CA PRO A 246 26.13 -15.52 18.88
C PRO A 246 25.73 -14.41 17.92
N MET A 247 25.02 -14.75 16.84
CA MET A 247 24.40 -13.78 15.94
C MET A 247 23.13 -13.22 16.59
N ALA A 248 23.32 -12.39 17.62
CA ALA A 248 22.25 -12.01 18.54
C ALA A 248 21.04 -11.37 17.85
N LEU A 249 21.27 -10.55 16.81
CA LEU A 249 20.18 -9.94 16.02
C LEU A 249 19.37 -10.99 15.26
N LEU A 250 20.04 -11.87 14.51
CA LEU A 250 19.41 -12.98 13.80
C LEU A 250 18.63 -13.90 14.75
N ILE A 251 19.24 -14.27 15.89
CA ILE A 251 18.60 -15.12 16.91
C ILE A 251 17.34 -14.45 17.47
N ASN A 252 17.41 -13.16 17.79
CA ASN A 252 16.26 -12.44 18.34
C ASN A 252 15.15 -12.25 17.30
N ALA A 253 15.48 -11.97 16.05
CA ALA A 253 14.52 -11.91 14.95
C ALA A 253 13.80 -13.25 14.75
N ALA A 254 14.54 -14.35 14.71
CA ALA A 254 13.97 -15.71 14.63
C ALA A 254 13.04 -16.02 15.82
N LYS A 255 13.44 -15.63 17.04
CA LYS A 255 12.61 -15.80 18.25
C LYS A 255 11.31 -15.00 18.20
N ILE A 256 11.32 -13.80 17.62
CA ILE A 256 10.11 -12.99 17.45
C ILE A 256 9.12 -13.75 16.55
N ILE A 257 9.56 -14.19 15.37
CA ILE A 257 8.72 -14.96 14.44
C ILE A 257 8.18 -16.23 15.12
N ALA A 258 9.04 -17.00 15.80
CA ALA A 258 8.63 -18.22 16.48
C ALA A 258 7.57 -17.99 17.57
N ARG A 259 7.70 -16.90 18.34
CA ARG A 259 6.75 -16.52 19.40
C ARG A 259 5.43 -16.02 18.84
N LEU A 260 5.46 -15.24 17.75
CA LEU A 260 4.25 -14.77 17.10
C LEU A 260 3.46 -15.94 16.49
N HIS A 261 4.14 -16.84 15.79
CA HIS A 261 3.48 -18.03 15.23
C HIS A 261 2.90 -18.95 16.31
N ALA A 262 3.56 -19.11 17.47
CA ALA A 262 3.01 -19.91 18.57
C ALA A 262 1.63 -19.40 19.06
N ARG A 263 1.39 -18.07 18.96
CA ARG A 263 0.11 -17.45 19.33
C ARG A 263 -1.03 -17.70 18.36
N LEU A 264 -0.76 -18.22 17.16
CA LEU A 264 -1.80 -18.64 16.20
C LEU A 264 -2.59 -19.83 16.70
N LYS A 265 -2.04 -20.62 17.64
CA LYS A 265 -2.71 -21.80 18.17
C LYS A 265 -3.86 -21.38 19.10
N PRO A 266 -5.11 -21.79 18.85
CA PRO A 266 -6.27 -21.41 19.68
C PRO A 266 -6.11 -21.77 21.17
N ASN A 267 -5.34 -22.82 21.44
CA ASN A 267 -5.05 -23.26 22.81
C ASN A 267 -4.19 -22.25 23.59
N GLU A 268 -3.36 -21.43 22.94
CA GLU A 268 -2.57 -20.39 23.62
C GLU A 268 -3.42 -19.18 24.02
N GLU A 269 -4.46 -18.84 23.24
CA GLU A 269 -5.45 -17.81 23.61
C GLU A 269 -6.20 -18.22 24.89
N PHE A 270 -6.63 -19.49 24.97
CA PHE A 270 -7.37 -20.03 26.12
C PHE A 270 -6.49 -20.33 27.35
N SER A 271 -5.28 -20.86 27.17
CA SER A 271 -4.42 -21.31 28.29
C SER A 271 -3.49 -20.24 28.85
N ARG A 272 -3.13 -19.21 28.08
CA ARG A 272 -2.16 -18.18 28.48
C ARG A 272 -2.70 -16.75 28.41
N GLY A 273 -3.96 -16.56 28.05
CA GLY A 273 -4.56 -15.24 27.90
C GLY A 273 -3.87 -14.40 26.82
N ALA A 274 -3.30 -15.05 25.80
CA ALA A 274 -2.60 -14.35 24.73
C ALA A 274 -3.59 -13.45 23.97
N ARG A 275 -3.23 -12.18 23.78
CA ARG A 275 -4.02 -11.26 22.94
C ARG A 275 -4.06 -11.77 21.50
N ARG A 276 -5.16 -11.47 20.80
CA ARG A 276 -5.24 -11.68 19.35
C ARG A 276 -4.14 -10.95 18.61
N LEU A 277 -3.69 -11.57 17.52
CA LEU A 277 -2.69 -11.00 16.63
C LEU A 277 -3.30 -9.84 15.84
N THR A 278 -2.50 -8.81 15.65
CA THR A 278 -2.88 -7.60 14.91
C THR A 278 -1.94 -7.39 13.73
N GLU A 279 -2.27 -6.44 12.86
CA GLU A 279 -1.38 -6.01 11.76
C GLU A 279 0.01 -5.58 12.27
N ALA A 280 0.10 -4.98 13.46
CA ALA A 280 1.38 -4.60 14.05
C ALA A 280 2.26 -5.83 14.38
N ASP A 281 1.66 -6.98 14.70
CA ASP A 281 2.41 -8.23 14.87
C ASP A 281 2.91 -8.77 13.53
N ALA A 282 2.12 -8.65 12.47
CA ALA A 282 2.53 -9.02 11.12
C ALA A 282 3.68 -8.14 10.61
N GLU A 283 3.59 -6.81 10.81
CA GLU A 283 4.67 -5.86 10.52
C GLU A 283 5.96 -6.23 11.28
N ALA A 284 5.85 -6.61 12.56
CA ALA A 284 6.99 -7.06 13.36
C ALA A 284 7.60 -8.37 12.83
N ALA A 285 6.77 -9.31 12.32
CA ALA A 285 7.24 -10.54 11.71
C ALA A 285 7.97 -10.28 10.39
N LEU A 286 7.43 -9.40 9.52
CA LEU A 286 8.08 -9.00 8.28
C LEU A 286 9.41 -8.28 8.52
N ALA A 287 9.43 -7.33 9.46
CA ALA A 287 10.65 -6.63 9.85
C ALA A 287 11.72 -7.61 10.39
N SER A 288 11.29 -8.61 11.18
CA SER A 288 12.18 -9.67 11.67
C SER A 288 12.70 -10.53 10.53
N MET A 289 11.87 -10.88 9.55
CA MET A 289 12.32 -11.64 8.37
C MET A 289 13.33 -10.85 7.54
N GLY A 290 13.07 -9.56 7.31
CA GLY A 290 14.01 -8.68 6.64
C GLY A 290 15.33 -8.51 7.40
N LEU A 291 15.30 -8.50 8.73
CA LEU A 291 16.52 -8.50 9.55
C LEU A 291 17.30 -9.81 9.43
N ILE A 292 16.63 -10.96 9.38
CA ILE A 292 17.28 -12.26 9.13
C ILE A 292 18.04 -12.21 7.80
N LEU A 293 17.40 -11.78 6.71
CA LEU A 293 18.05 -11.73 5.38
C LEU A 293 19.28 -10.81 5.37
N ARG A 294 19.24 -9.68 6.08
CA ARG A 294 20.40 -8.77 6.23
C ARG A 294 21.53 -9.40 7.03
N GLU A 295 21.21 -10.06 8.15
CA GLU A 295 22.23 -10.73 8.98
C GLU A 295 22.87 -11.94 8.28
N LEU A 296 22.14 -12.57 7.34
CA LEU A 296 22.69 -13.60 6.46
C LEU A 296 23.56 -13.03 5.32
N GLY A 297 23.53 -11.71 5.10
CA GLY A 297 24.23 -11.04 4.01
C GLY A 297 23.55 -11.20 2.65
N TRP A 298 22.26 -11.53 2.61
CA TRP A 298 21.51 -11.79 1.37
C TRP A 298 20.67 -10.60 0.88
N ALA A 299 20.59 -9.53 1.67
CA ALA A 299 19.86 -8.33 1.32
C ALA A 299 20.77 -7.30 0.64
N ARG A 300 20.27 -6.65 -0.42
CA ARG A 300 20.92 -5.46 -0.99
C ARG A 300 20.83 -4.28 -0.01
N ALA A 301 21.90 -3.49 0.04
CA ALA A 301 22.01 -2.30 0.88
C ALA A 301 21.11 -1.16 0.40
#